data_AF-A0A139TT34-F1
#
_entry.id   AF-A0A139TT34-F1
#
_cell.length_a   1.000
_cell.length_b   1.000
_cell.length_c   1.000
_cell.angle_alpha   90.00
_cell.angle_beta   90.00
_cell.angle_gamma   90.00
#
_symmetry.space_group_name_H-M   'P 1'
#
loop_
_entity.id
_entity.type
_entity.pdbx_description
1 polymer ?
#
loop_
_entity_poly.entity_id
_entity_poly.type
_entity_poly.pdbx_seq_one_letter_code
_entity_poly.pdbx_strand_id
1 'polypeptide(L)'
;MARIIIIFFSCLAGAGLVLGTPVKLAPDVPSPPCPRILKSPENMAFQLNTLLEEGKLEEFYQSASRELAKIDDEDEQVRDMERIQSRLWVFYYVAAAPFFQMEEKPDEMISWSHSRLLDYLTKISAVRHMAYSRNDAINGDTVIPTILRAEYCARIIKDMRLSYDPESEKKQQKKGEEFMADSRNLMNKKKLDFLQLQRRERLFQYKLSTASKRNDMVKNNIQLLEEDFIAMLLRSFPGNAAKIKKYLKQAGYLNKEIPPLLDRTAGRTPKTAFLYK
;
A
#
# COMPACT_ATOMS: atom_id res chain seq x y z
N MET A 1 -48.94 38.96 32.88
CA MET A 1 -47.70 38.18 33.09
C MET A 1 -47.31 37.53 31.77
N ALA A 2 -46.45 38.21 30.99
CA ALA A 2 -45.99 37.76 29.68
C ALA A 2 -44.71 36.94 29.85
N ARG A 3 -44.70 35.70 29.34
CA ARG A 3 -43.52 34.82 29.35
C ARG A 3 -42.57 35.24 28.23
N ILE A 4 -41.40 35.73 28.62
CA ILE A 4 -40.27 36.01 27.72
C ILE A 4 -39.69 34.66 27.26
N ILE A 5 -39.82 34.36 25.97
CA ILE A 5 -39.10 33.26 25.32
C ILE A 5 -37.72 33.80 24.95
N ILE A 6 -36.69 33.35 25.68
CA ILE A 6 -35.30 33.62 25.34
C ILE A 6 -34.90 32.64 24.22
N ILE A 7 -34.77 33.16 23.01
CA ILE A 7 -34.16 32.45 21.88
C ILE A 7 -32.64 32.57 22.05
N PHE A 8 -31.99 31.47 22.45
CA PHE A 8 -30.53 31.38 22.36
C PHE A 8 -30.14 31.15 20.90
N PHE A 9 -29.70 32.22 20.24
CA PHE A 9 -28.86 32.13 19.05
C PHE A 9 -27.46 31.68 19.49
N SER A 10 -27.18 30.37 19.46
CA SER A 10 -25.80 29.88 19.46
C SER A 10 -25.29 29.82 18.03
N CYS A 11 -24.71 30.93 17.58
CA CYS A 11 -23.76 30.95 16.49
C CYS A 11 -22.52 30.13 16.89
N LEU A 12 -22.53 28.83 16.63
CA LEU A 12 -21.31 28.07 16.40
C LEU A 12 -21.17 27.97 14.88
N ALA A 13 -20.37 28.89 14.34
CA ALA A 13 -19.88 28.82 12.98
C ALA A 13 -19.30 27.42 12.78
N GLY A 14 -19.99 26.62 11.97
CA GLY A 14 -19.49 25.35 11.51
C GLY A 14 -18.21 25.61 10.73
N ALA A 15 -17.06 25.40 11.37
CA ALA A 15 -15.94 24.80 10.68
C ALA A 15 -16.42 23.41 10.28
N GLY A 16 -17.17 23.32 9.17
CA GLY A 16 -17.46 22.06 8.56
C GLY A 16 -16.11 21.43 8.25
N LEU A 17 -15.71 20.45 9.04
CA LEU A 17 -14.67 19.51 8.64
C LEU A 17 -15.19 18.99 7.30
N VAL A 18 -14.55 19.40 6.21
CA VAL A 18 -14.76 18.76 4.91
C VAL A 18 -14.15 17.37 5.09
N LEU A 19 -14.93 16.45 5.66
CA LEU A 19 -14.58 15.05 5.72
C LEU A 19 -14.53 14.60 4.26
N GLY A 20 -13.33 14.24 3.81
CA GLY A 20 -13.15 13.61 2.52
C GLY A 20 -13.99 12.33 2.46
N THR A 21 -14.22 11.82 1.25
CA THR A 21 -14.85 10.51 1.12
C THR A 21 -13.93 9.47 1.78
N PRO A 22 -14.43 8.64 2.72
CA PRO A 22 -13.63 7.63 3.37
C PRO A 22 -12.91 6.72 2.37
N VAL A 23 -11.66 6.39 2.67
CA VAL A 23 -10.87 5.46 1.85
C VAL A 23 -11.53 4.08 1.91
N LYS A 24 -11.88 3.55 0.74
CA LYS A 24 -12.42 2.18 0.62
C LYS A 24 -11.30 1.17 0.74
N LEU A 25 -11.25 0.46 1.87
CA LEU A 25 -10.36 -0.67 2.10
C LEU A 25 -10.83 -1.90 1.32
N ALA A 26 -9.88 -2.75 0.92
CA ALA A 26 -10.16 -4.02 0.28
C ALA A 26 -10.93 -4.94 1.25
N PRO A 27 -12.17 -5.35 0.91
CA PRO A 27 -13.07 -6.03 1.85
C PRO A 27 -12.67 -7.50 2.13
N ASP A 28 -11.79 -8.06 1.30
CA ASP A 28 -11.29 -9.43 1.41
C ASP A 28 -10.05 -9.56 2.31
N VAL A 29 -9.55 -8.45 2.86
CA VAL A 29 -8.44 -8.46 3.81
C VAL A 29 -8.98 -8.64 5.24
N PRO A 30 -8.57 -9.69 5.97
CA PRO A 30 -9.12 -9.96 7.30
C PRO A 30 -8.57 -8.98 8.33
N SER A 31 -9.46 -8.36 9.10
CA SER A 31 -9.07 -7.46 10.18
C SER A 31 -8.41 -8.22 11.35
N PRO A 32 -7.41 -7.63 12.02
CA PRO A 32 -6.82 -8.22 13.22
C PRO A 32 -7.83 -8.39 14.36
N PRO A 33 -7.57 -9.29 15.32
CA PRO A 33 -8.31 -9.33 16.56
C PRO A 33 -8.07 -8.05 17.39
N CYS A 34 -8.86 -7.86 18.46
CA CYS A 34 -8.70 -6.76 19.43
C CYS A 34 -8.96 -5.33 18.89
N PRO A 35 -10.18 -5.02 18.43
CA PRO A 35 -10.55 -3.67 17.97
C PRO A 35 -10.55 -2.62 19.08
N ARG A 36 -10.40 -3.01 20.36
CA ARG A 36 -10.37 -2.08 21.49
C ARG A 36 -9.21 -1.08 21.41
N ILE A 37 -8.11 -1.46 20.77
CA ILE A 37 -6.97 -0.57 20.53
C ILE A 37 -7.35 0.63 19.67
N LEU A 38 -8.35 0.47 18.80
CA LEU A 38 -8.93 1.55 17.99
C LEU A 38 -9.86 2.47 18.81
N LYS A 39 -9.73 2.50 20.13
CA LYS A 39 -10.44 3.46 20.99
C LYS A 39 -9.50 4.46 21.68
N SER A 40 -8.19 4.25 21.60
CA SER A 40 -7.20 5.11 22.22
C SER A 40 -6.63 6.10 21.19
N PRO A 41 -6.85 7.42 21.33
CA PRO A 41 -6.30 8.43 20.42
C PRO A 41 -4.77 8.45 20.36
N GLU A 42 -4.12 8.01 21.43
CA GLU A 42 -2.65 7.91 21.51
C GLU A 42 -2.13 6.70 20.72
N ASN A 43 -2.98 5.71 20.43
CA ASN A 43 -2.56 4.53 19.70
C ASN A 43 -2.43 4.82 18.22
N MET A 44 -1.32 4.37 17.64
CA MET A 44 -1.02 4.65 16.24
C MET A 44 -2.05 4.07 15.26
N ALA A 45 -2.56 2.86 15.55
CA ALA A 45 -3.58 2.21 14.73
C ALA A 45 -4.89 3.03 14.69
N PHE A 46 -5.23 3.72 15.78
CA PHE A 46 -6.38 4.63 15.81
C PHE A 46 -6.17 5.81 14.86
N GLN A 47 -5.04 6.50 14.97
CA GLN A 47 -4.79 7.70 14.16
C GLN A 47 -4.70 7.35 12.66
N LEU A 48 -4.12 6.20 12.30
CA LEU A 48 -4.15 5.72 10.92
C LEU A 48 -5.57 5.45 10.42
N ASN A 49 -6.43 4.85 11.26
CA ASN A 49 -7.83 4.63 10.91
C ASN A 49 -8.56 5.97 10.70
N THR A 50 -8.34 6.96 11.57
CA THR A 50 -8.92 8.30 11.42
C THR A 50 -8.54 8.93 10.08
N LEU A 51 -7.27 8.83 9.66
CA LEU A 51 -6.84 9.35 8.36
C LEU A 51 -7.56 8.67 7.19
N LEU A 52 -7.80 7.35 7.28
CA LEU A 52 -8.56 6.61 6.28
C LEU A 52 -10.04 7.01 6.26
N GLU A 53 -10.68 7.17 7.43
CA GLU A 53 -12.06 7.63 7.57
C GLU A 53 -12.26 9.05 7.03
N GLU A 54 -11.27 9.92 7.20
CA GLU A 54 -11.28 11.30 6.68
C GLU A 54 -10.92 11.41 5.19
N GLY A 55 -10.58 10.30 4.52
CA GLY A 55 -10.18 10.29 3.11
C GLY A 55 -8.75 10.78 2.84
N LYS A 56 -7.93 10.96 3.88
CA LYS A 56 -6.57 11.51 3.84
C LYS A 56 -5.52 10.43 3.52
N LEU A 57 -5.60 9.88 2.31
CA LEU A 57 -4.78 8.74 1.90
C LEU A 57 -3.27 9.07 1.84
N GLU A 58 -2.90 10.29 1.46
CA GLU A 58 -1.49 10.70 1.38
C GLU A 58 -0.86 10.77 2.78
N GLU A 59 -1.54 11.44 3.71
CA GLU A 59 -1.15 11.54 5.11
C GLU A 59 -1.14 10.17 5.79
N PHE A 60 -2.09 9.30 5.45
CA PHE A 60 -2.09 7.91 5.90
C PHE A 60 -0.77 7.21 5.52
N TYR A 61 -0.36 7.25 4.26
CA TYR A 61 0.89 6.60 3.83
C TYR A 61 2.14 7.26 4.41
N GLN A 62 2.14 8.58 4.61
CA GLN A 62 3.22 9.30 5.31
C GLN A 62 3.33 8.90 6.78
N SER A 63 2.20 8.73 7.45
CA SER A 63 2.16 8.26 8.83
C SER A 63 2.61 6.80 8.91
N ALA A 64 1.99 5.91 8.14
CA ALA A 64 2.33 4.49 8.11
C ALA A 64 3.80 4.23 7.75
N SER A 65 4.39 4.97 6.80
CA SER A 65 5.81 4.85 6.45
C SER A 65 6.73 5.19 7.63
N ARG A 66 6.40 6.23 8.41
CA ARG A 66 7.18 6.61 9.59
C ARG A 66 7.09 5.56 10.69
N GLU A 67 5.91 4.97 10.85
CA GLU A 67 5.71 3.91 11.84
C GLU A 67 6.46 2.63 11.50
N LEU A 68 6.49 2.25 10.22
CA LEU A 68 7.29 1.12 9.79
C LEU A 68 8.79 1.38 9.99
N ALA A 69 9.28 2.59 9.70
CA ALA A 69 10.68 2.95 9.91
C ALA A 69 11.09 2.85 11.39
N LYS A 70 10.20 3.18 12.33
CA LYS A 70 10.46 3.01 13.77
C LYS A 70 10.70 1.56 14.16
N ILE A 71 10.15 0.58 13.44
CA ILE A 71 10.33 -0.85 13.78
C ILE A 71 11.81 -1.25 13.76
N ASP A 72 12.61 -0.63 12.89
CA ASP A 72 14.04 -0.95 12.75
C ASP A 72 14.89 -0.43 13.92
N ASP A 73 14.42 0.61 14.64
CA ASP A 73 15.14 1.28 15.72
C ASP A 73 14.82 0.70 17.12
N GLU A 74 14.02 -0.36 17.19
CA GLU A 74 13.42 -0.83 18.44
C GLU A 74 14.20 -1.97 19.09
N ASP A 75 14.40 -1.86 20.41
CA ASP A 75 15.01 -2.91 21.21
C ASP A 75 14.08 -4.14 21.28
N GLU A 76 14.48 -5.22 20.61
CA GLU A 76 13.71 -6.46 20.42
C GLU A 76 13.32 -7.16 21.75
N GLN A 77 13.91 -6.75 22.88
CA GLN A 77 13.69 -7.39 24.18
C GLN A 77 12.41 -6.92 24.91
N VAL A 78 11.82 -5.80 24.51
CA VAL A 78 10.61 -5.24 25.15
C VAL A 78 9.35 -5.81 24.49
N ARG A 79 8.78 -6.86 25.08
CA ARG A 79 7.51 -7.46 24.66
C ARG A 79 6.32 -6.69 25.22
N ASP A 80 5.83 -5.72 24.44
CA ASP A 80 4.56 -5.03 24.70
C ASP A 80 3.44 -5.61 23.82
N MET A 81 2.43 -6.21 24.47
CA MET A 81 1.28 -6.83 23.85
C MET A 81 0.38 -5.83 23.11
N GLU A 82 0.19 -4.62 23.63
CA GLU A 82 -0.61 -3.59 22.97
C GLU A 82 0.09 -3.13 21.69
N ARG A 83 1.41 -3.01 21.75
CA ARG A 83 2.25 -2.68 20.60
C ARG A 83 2.20 -3.73 19.51
N ILE A 84 2.30 -5.03 19.84
CA ILE A 84 2.19 -6.13 18.86
C ILE A 84 0.84 -6.06 18.14
N GLN A 85 -0.24 -5.86 18.89
CA GLN A 85 -1.58 -5.74 18.32
C GLN A 85 -1.71 -4.47 17.46
N SER A 86 -1.18 -3.33 17.91
CA SER A 86 -1.17 -2.07 17.15
C SER A 86 -0.42 -2.23 15.82
N ARG A 87 0.77 -2.85 15.81
CA ARG A 87 1.52 -3.14 14.56
C ARG A 87 0.72 -4.02 13.60
N LEU A 88 0.01 -5.01 14.11
CA LEU A 88 -0.81 -5.87 13.27
C LEU A 88 -1.94 -5.09 12.58
N TRP A 89 -2.53 -4.10 13.26
CA TRP A 89 -3.45 -3.14 12.67
C TRP A 89 -2.79 -2.24 11.63
N VAL A 90 -1.56 -1.76 11.86
CA VAL A 90 -0.78 -1.01 10.86
C VAL A 90 -0.60 -1.85 9.58
N PHE A 91 -0.16 -3.11 9.72
CA PHE A 91 0.00 -4.02 8.57
C PHE A 91 -1.31 -4.27 7.84
N TYR A 92 -2.41 -4.47 8.57
CA TYR A 92 -3.74 -4.61 8.00
C TYR A 92 -4.12 -3.40 7.14
N TYR A 93 -4.01 -2.19 7.69
CA TYR A 93 -4.37 -0.97 6.96
C TYR A 93 -3.49 -0.79 5.73
N VAL A 94 -2.18 -1.02 5.82
CA VAL A 94 -1.28 -0.92 4.66
C VAL A 94 -1.61 -1.97 3.60
N ALA A 95 -1.96 -3.19 3.98
CA ALA A 95 -2.36 -4.24 3.04
C ALA A 95 -3.71 -3.94 2.37
N ALA A 96 -4.67 -3.42 3.13
CA ALA A 96 -6.04 -3.18 2.65
C ALA A 96 -6.22 -1.83 1.92
N ALA A 97 -5.37 -0.84 2.18
CA ALA A 97 -5.47 0.47 1.54
C ALA A 97 -5.12 0.40 0.04
N PRO A 98 -5.81 1.16 -0.83
CA PRO A 98 -5.50 1.20 -2.25
C PRO A 98 -4.20 1.95 -2.53
N PHE A 99 -3.55 1.66 -3.66
CA PHE A 99 -2.54 2.57 -4.23
C PHE A 99 -3.17 3.92 -4.56
N PHE A 100 -2.36 4.96 -4.56
CA PHE A 100 -2.77 6.28 -5.02
C PHE A 100 -3.28 6.21 -6.45
N GLN A 101 -4.49 6.71 -6.65
CA GLN A 101 -5.01 6.98 -7.98
C GLN A 101 -4.19 8.14 -8.57
N MET A 102 -3.68 7.93 -9.79
CA MET A 102 -3.14 9.04 -10.57
C MET A 102 -4.35 9.85 -11.04
N GLU A 103 -4.76 10.85 -10.27
CA GLU A 103 -5.85 11.73 -10.71
C GLU A 103 -5.48 12.36 -12.06
N GLU A 104 -6.45 12.34 -12.98
CA GLU A 104 -6.32 12.96 -14.31
C GLU A 104 -6.32 14.48 -14.27
N LYS A 105 -6.52 15.11 -13.09
CA LYS A 105 -6.79 16.54 -12.98
C LYS A 105 -5.75 17.36 -13.76
N PRO A 106 -6.18 18.20 -14.73
CA PRO A 106 -5.28 18.65 -15.79
C PRO A 106 -4.37 19.81 -15.37
N ASP A 107 -4.70 20.56 -14.33
CA ASP A 107 -4.22 21.94 -14.22
C ASP A 107 -3.50 22.31 -12.91
N GLU A 108 -3.43 21.39 -11.95
CA GLU A 108 -2.68 21.66 -10.72
C GLU A 108 -1.28 21.05 -10.82
N MET A 109 -0.26 21.92 -10.72
CA MET A 109 1.12 21.50 -10.53
C MET A 109 1.23 20.95 -9.10
N ILE A 110 0.74 19.73 -8.89
CA ILE A 110 0.83 19.06 -7.60
C ILE A 110 2.31 18.91 -7.26
N SER A 111 2.64 19.29 -6.03
CA SER A 111 3.98 19.23 -5.43
C SER A 111 4.79 18.04 -5.95
N TRP A 112 6.05 18.31 -6.29
CA TRP A 112 7.07 17.41 -6.86
C TRP A 112 7.43 16.21 -5.96
N SER A 113 6.58 15.84 -5.01
CA SER A 113 6.98 15.09 -3.84
C SER A 113 7.19 13.61 -4.16
N HIS A 114 8.15 13.05 -3.42
CA HIS A 114 8.33 11.63 -3.19
C HIS A 114 7.05 10.92 -2.71
N SER A 115 5.98 11.66 -2.38
CA SER A 115 4.72 11.07 -1.90
C SER A 115 4.07 10.17 -2.94
N ARG A 116 4.23 10.41 -4.24
CA ARG A 116 3.55 9.59 -5.26
C ARG A 116 4.12 8.18 -5.43
N LEU A 117 5.26 7.85 -4.82
CA LEU A 117 5.77 6.47 -4.73
C LEU A 117 5.61 5.89 -3.33
N LEU A 118 5.10 6.68 -2.39
CA LEU A 118 5.08 6.33 -0.98
C LEU A 118 4.16 5.14 -0.69
N ASP A 119 3.06 5.01 -1.42
CA ASP A 119 2.19 3.84 -1.37
C ASP A 119 2.94 2.54 -1.74
N TYR A 120 3.79 2.58 -2.78
CA TYR A 120 4.66 1.46 -3.14
C TYR A 120 5.73 1.20 -2.08
N LEU A 121 6.43 2.24 -1.63
CA LEU A 121 7.50 2.13 -0.64
C LEU A 121 6.99 1.58 0.71
N THR A 122 5.88 2.12 1.21
CA THR A 122 5.24 1.68 2.46
C THR A 122 4.78 0.23 2.35
N LYS A 123 4.18 -0.18 1.22
CA LYS A 123 3.78 -1.57 1.01
C LYS A 123 4.97 -2.53 0.91
N ILE A 124 6.06 -2.14 0.23
CA ILE A 124 7.32 -2.91 0.19
C ILE A 124 7.89 -3.08 1.59
N SER A 125 8.01 -1.98 2.33
CA SER A 125 8.49 -1.97 3.71
C SER A 125 7.62 -2.87 4.60
N ALA A 126 6.28 -2.77 4.50
CA ALA A 126 5.38 -3.62 5.27
C ALA A 126 5.60 -5.11 5.00
N VAL A 127 5.76 -5.54 3.74
CA VAL A 127 6.08 -6.93 3.42
C VAL A 127 7.40 -7.36 4.05
N ARG A 128 8.45 -6.52 3.96
CA ARG A 128 9.75 -6.81 4.58
C ARG A 128 9.63 -6.96 6.09
N HIS A 129 9.03 -5.99 6.79
CA HIS A 129 8.88 -6.10 8.25
C HIS A 129 8.04 -7.32 8.63
N MET A 130 6.93 -7.62 7.94
CA MET A 130 6.14 -8.82 8.21
C MET A 130 6.95 -10.11 7.95
N ALA A 131 7.77 -10.12 6.91
CA ALA A 131 8.60 -11.25 6.51
C ALA A 131 9.79 -11.49 7.44
N TYR A 132 10.31 -10.46 8.12
CA TYR A 132 11.42 -10.59 9.07
C TYR A 132 10.98 -10.62 10.54
N SER A 133 9.77 -10.16 10.84
CA SER A 133 9.22 -10.17 12.21
C SER A 133 9.25 -11.57 12.83
N ARG A 134 9.61 -11.64 14.11
CA ARG A 134 9.51 -12.88 14.90
C ARG A 134 8.05 -13.30 15.04
N ASN A 135 7.84 -14.56 15.42
CA ASN A 135 6.51 -15.07 15.77
C ASN A 135 6.11 -14.53 17.15
N ASP A 136 5.78 -13.25 17.20
CA ASP A 136 5.23 -12.62 18.40
C ASP A 136 3.82 -13.17 18.63
N ALA A 137 3.54 -13.60 19.86
CA ALA A 137 2.29 -14.22 20.22
C ALA A 137 1.25 -13.17 20.63
N ILE A 138 0.01 -13.30 20.15
CA ILE A 138 -1.12 -12.57 20.73
C ILE A 138 -1.84 -13.51 21.70
N ASN A 139 -1.88 -13.16 22.99
CA ASN A 139 -2.48 -13.98 24.06
C ASN A 139 -1.87 -15.40 24.13
N GLY A 140 -0.58 -15.53 23.84
CA GLY A 140 0.11 -16.82 23.80
C GLY A 140 -0.07 -17.60 22.48
N ASP A 141 -0.88 -17.10 21.54
CA ASP A 141 -1.07 -17.71 20.22
C ASP A 141 -0.28 -16.96 19.13
N THR A 142 0.75 -17.62 18.61
CA THR A 142 1.56 -17.12 17.48
C THR A 142 0.94 -17.44 16.12
N VAL A 143 -0.03 -18.35 16.06
CA VAL A 143 -0.66 -18.81 14.82
C VAL A 143 -1.49 -17.70 14.19
N ILE A 144 -2.24 -16.94 15.00
CA ILE A 144 -3.07 -15.82 14.50
C ILE A 144 -2.20 -14.75 13.81
N PRO A 145 -1.20 -14.14 14.47
CA PRO A 145 -0.28 -13.19 13.82
C PRO A 145 0.38 -13.75 12.56
N THR A 146 0.77 -15.02 12.61
CA THR A 146 1.44 -15.70 11.48
C THR A 146 0.51 -15.84 10.27
N ILE A 147 -0.74 -16.24 10.48
CA ILE A 147 -1.76 -16.35 9.42
C ILE A 147 -2.04 -14.97 8.81
N LEU A 148 -2.28 -13.96 9.65
CA LEU A 148 -2.62 -12.61 9.19
C LEU A 148 -1.47 -11.99 8.39
N ARG A 149 -0.21 -12.11 8.86
CA ARG A 149 0.96 -11.66 8.08
C ARG A 149 1.06 -12.36 6.72
N ALA A 150 0.79 -13.66 6.65
CA ALA A 150 0.78 -14.37 5.38
C ALA A 150 -0.31 -13.84 4.42
N GLU A 151 -1.49 -13.51 4.94
CA GLU A 151 -2.59 -12.93 4.17
C GLU A 151 -2.29 -11.51 3.69
N TYR A 152 -1.70 -10.69 4.55
CA TYR A 152 -1.33 -9.30 4.24
C TYR A 152 -0.19 -9.23 3.23
N CYS A 153 0.87 -10.04 3.39
CA CYS A 153 1.93 -10.16 2.40
C CYS A 153 1.39 -10.64 1.05
N ALA A 154 0.54 -11.69 1.05
CA ALA A 154 -0.07 -12.19 -0.17
C ALA A 154 -0.88 -11.10 -0.89
N ARG A 155 -1.69 -10.34 -0.15
CA ARG A 155 -2.48 -9.24 -0.70
C ARG A 155 -1.60 -8.18 -1.35
N ILE A 156 -0.56 -7.70 -0.65
CA ILE A 156 0.34 -6.67 -1.16
C ILE A 156 1.07 -7.15 -2.43
N ILE A 157 1.60 -8.37 -2.42
CA ILE A 157 2.30 -8.95 -3.57
C ILE A 157 1.35 -9.09 -4.76
N LYS A 158 0.10 -9.52 -4.54
CA LYS A 158 -0.91 -9.57 -5.59
C LYS A 158 -1.16 -8.19 -6.20
N ASP A 159 -1.39 -7.18 -5.36
CA ASP A 159 -1.67 -5.82 -5.83
C ASP A 159 -0.48 -5.23 -6.61
N MET A 160 0.76 -5.47 -6.16
CA MET A 160 1.98 -5.09 -6.89
C MET A 160 2.08 -5.77 -8.25
N ARG A 161 1.82 -7.08 -8.33
CA ARG A 161 1.86 -7.81 -9.60
C ARG A 161 0.80 -7.32 -10.58
N LEU A 162 -0.39 -7.01 -10.08
CA LEU A 162 -1.48 -6.49 -10.90
C LEU A 162 -1.21 -5.06 -11.39
N SER A 163 -0.37 -4.28 -10.70
CA SER A 163 0.00 -2.93 -11.14
C SER A 163 1.16 -2.89 -12.12
N TYR A 164 1.93 -3.98 -12.25
CA TYR A 164 3.03 -4.09 -13.20
C TYR A 164 2.54 -4.26 -14.64
N ASP A 165 3.11 -3.48 -15.54
CA ASP A 165 2.89 -3.55 -16.98
C ASP A 165 4.23 -3.79 -17.69
N PRO A 166 4.49 -5.00 -18.21
CA PRO A 166 5.74 -5.30 -18.90
C PRO A 166 5.91 -4.49 -20.20
N GLU A 167 4.81 -3.98 -20.77
CA GLU A 167 4.80 -3.16 -21.97
C GLU A 167 4.73 -1.65 -21.65
N SER A 168 4.96 -1.26 -20.38
CA SER A 168 4.82 0.13 -19.95
C SER A 168 5.68 1.08 -20.77
N GLU A 169 6.92 0.69 -21.07
CA GLU A 169 7.89 1.51 -21.79
C GLU A 169 7.40 1.82 -23.22
N LYS A 170 6.98 0.79 -23.96
CA LYS A 170 6.43 0.97 -25.32
C LYS A 170 5.16 1.80 -25.30
N LYS A 171 4.26 1.57 -24.34
CA LYS A 171 3.01 2.37 -24.19
C LYS A 171 3.32 3.83 -23.87
N GLN A 172 4.33 4.09 -23.04
CA GLN A 172 4.76 5.43 -22.68
C GLN A 172 5.41 6.17 -23.84
N GLN A 173 6.27 5.49 -24.62
CA GLN A 173 6.84 6.04 -25.85
C GLN A 173 5.74 6.47 -26.83
N LYS A 174 4.78 5.58 -27.10
CA LYS A 174 3.63 5.87 -27.97
C LYS A 174 2.83 7.08 -27.47
N LYS A 175 2.53 7.16 -26.17
CA LYS A 175 1.86 8.32 -25.56
C LYS A 175 2.66 9.61 -25.74
N GLY A 176 3.99 9.53 -25.69
CA GLY A 176 4.89 10.66 -25.97
C GLY A 176 4.76 11.17 -27.40
N GLU A 177 4.78 10.26 -28.37
CA GLU A 177 4.61 10.59 -29.79
C GLU A 177 3.24 11.23 -30.07
N GLU A 178 2.16 10.63 -29.53
CA GLU A 178 0.80 11.15 -29.63
C GLU A 178 0.68 12.55 -29.01
N PHE A 179 1.28 12.76 -27.83
CA PHE A 179 1.30 14.06 -27.16
C PHE A 179 2.02 15.14 -27.99
N MET A 180 3.17 14.81 -28.58
CA MET A 180 3.94 15.75 -29.40
C MET A 180 3.18 16.11 -30.69
N ALA A 181 2.53 15.13 -31.32
CA ALA A 181 1.70 15.36 -32.50
C ALA A 181 0.49 16.26 -32.19
N ASP A 182 -0.22 15.99 -31.09
CA ASP A 182 -1.35 16.82 -30.65
C ASP A 182 -0.92 18.25 -30.30
N SER A 183 0.17 18.39 -29.55
CA SER A 183 0.71 19.70 -29.17
C SER A 183 1.10 20.53 -30.39
N ARG A 184 1.74 19.92 -31.39
CA ARG A 184 2.06 20.56 -32.67
C ARG A 184 0.79 21.00 -33.41
N ASN A 185 -0.24 20.16 -33.44
CA ASN A 185 -1.52 20.48 -34.07
C ASN A 185 -2.22 21.66 -33.39
N LEU A 186 -2.20 21.75 -32.05
CA LEU A 186 -2.80 22.85 -31.30
C LEU A 186 -2.05 24.18 -31.52
N MET A 187 -0.71 24.14 -31.53
CA MET A 187 0.13 25.30 -31.85
C MET A 187 -0.14 25.80 -33.28
N ASN A 188 -0.18 24.91 -34.27
CA ASN A 188 -0.49 25.27 -35.66
C ASN A 188 -1.87 25.92 -35.82
N LYS A 189 -2.85 25.47 -35.02
CA LYS A 189 -4.20 26.05 -34.97
C LYS A 189 -4.30 27.31 -34.11
N LYS A 190 -3.18 27.82 -33.56
CA LYS A 190 -3.12 28.94 -32.59
C LYS A 190 -4.07 28.76 -31.39
N LYS A 191 -4.37 27.51 -31.02
CA LYS A 191 -5.22 27.14 -29.87
C LYS A 191 -4.43 27.00 -28.57
N LEU A 192 -3.12 27.10 -28.66
CA LEU A 192 -2.18 26.96 -27.55
C LEU A 192 -1.11 28.04 -27.74
N ASP A 193 -0.81 28.78 -26.67
CA ASP A 193 0.35 29.65 -26.62
C ASP A 193 1.58 28.94 -26.03
N PHE A 194 2.74 29.60 -26.11
CA PHE A 194 3.99 29.03 -25.61
C PHE A 194 3.96 28.71 -24.10
N LEU A 195 3.35 29.57 -23.28
CA LEU A 195 3.28 29.37 -21.83
C LEU A 195 2.35 28.20 -21.49
N GLN A 196 1.23 28.07 -22.20
CA GLN A 196 0.31 26.96 -22.09
C GLN A 196 0.95 25.64 -22.53
N LEU A 197 1.71 25.65 -23.63
CA LEU A 197 2.48 24.48 -24.08
C LEU A 197 3.49 24.04 -23.02
N GLN A 198 4.27 24.98 -22.46
CA GLN A 198 5.25 24.66 -21.44
C GLN A 198 4.62 24.07 -20.16
N ARG A 199 3.46 24.60 -19.72
CA ARG A 199 2.71 24.01 -18.60
C ARG A 199 2.25 22.59 -18.92
N ARG A 200 1.64 22.41 -20.09
CA ARG A 200 1.14 21.13 -20.56
C ARG A 200 2.26 20.07 -20.68
N GLU A 201 3.41 20.44 -21.24
CA GLU A 201 4.59 19.58 -21.34
C GLU A 201 5.10 19.14 -19.96
N ARG A 202 5.24 20.08 -19.01
CA ARG A 202 5.67 19.75 -17.65
C ARG A 202 4.74 18.74 -16.98
N LEU A 203 3.43 18.95 -17.11
CA LEU A 203 2.43 18.04 -16.54
C LEU A 203 2.45 16.67 -17.22
N PHE A 204 2.61 16.62 -18.54
CA PHE A 204 2.75 15.37 -19.28
C PHE A 204 3.99 14.59 -18.87
N GLN A 205 5.16 15.24 -18.84
CA GLN A 205 6.41 14.62 -18.42
C GLN A 205 6.36 14.13 -16.98
N TYR A 206 5.71 14.88 -16.08
CA TYR A 206 5.50 14.45 -14.71
C TYR A 206 4.65 13.17 -14.63
N LYS A 207 3.51 13.12 -15.34
CA LYS A 207 2.64 11.93 -15.40
C LYS A 207 3.39 10.72 -15.96
N LEU A 208 4.15 10.93 -17.04
CA LEU A 208 4.95 9.89 -17.68
C LEU A 208 6.05 9.35 -16.74
N SER A 209 6.83 10.26 -16.13
CA SER A 209 7.90 9.91 -15.20
C SER A 209 7.37 9.16 -13.99
N THR A 210 6.26 9.60 -13.41
CA THR A 210 5.68 8.95 -12.23
C THR A 210 5.16 7.55 -12.58
N ALA A 211 4.52 7.39 -13.74
CA ALA A 211 4.09 6.09 -14.22
C ALA A 211 5.27 5.14 -14.47
N SER A 212 6.35 5.61 -15.09
CA SER A 212 7.60 4.83 -15.27
C SER A 212 8.16 4.39 -13.93
N LYS A 213 8.38 5.33 -13.00
CA LYS A 213 8.95 5.05 -11.69
C LYS A 213 8.12 4.03 -10.91
N ARG A 214 6.79 4.11 -10.96
CA ARG A 214 5.92 3.09 -10.33
C ARG A 214 6.09 1.71 -10.95
N ASN A 215 6.19 1.62 -12.27
CA ASN A 215 6.42 0.35 -12.93
C ASN A 215 7.80 -0.23 -12.57
N ASP A 216 8.82 0.63 -12.53
CA ASP A 216 10.19 0.28 -12.12
C ASP A 216 10.25 -0.16 -10.66
N MET A 217 9.47 0.46 -9.77
CA MET A 217 9.35 0.03 -8.37
C MET A 217 8.92 -1.43 -8.27
N VAL A 218 7.94 -1.87 -9.06
CA VAL A 218 7.54 -3.29 -9.06
C VAL A 218 8.63 -4.15 -9.70
N LYS A 219 9.09 -3.78 -10.90
CA LYS A 219 10.12 -4.52 -11.65
C LYS A 219 11.36 -4.81 -10.79
N ASN A 220 11.81 -3.82 -10.03
CA ASN A 220 13.05 -3.91 -9.25
C ASN A 220 12.89 -4.59 -7.89
N ASN A 221 11.67 -4.67 -7.35
CA ASN A 221 11.45 -5.19 -5.99
C ASN A 221 10.67 -6.51 -5.94
N ILE A 222 9.92 -6.88 -6.97
CA ILE A 222 8.99 -8.02 -6.88
C ILE A 222 9.69 -9.33 -6.53
N GLN A 223 10.87 -9.58 -7.10
CA GLN A 223 11.65 -10.78 -6.81
C GLN A 223 12.14 -10.80 -5.35
N LEU A 224 12.60 -9.66 -4.81
CA LEU A 224 13.01 -9.56 -3.41
C LEU A 224 11.82 -9.80 -2.47
N LEU A 225 10.64 -9.25 -2.80
CA LEU A 225 9.42 -9.49 -2.03
C LEU A 225 8.98 -10.96 -2.08
N GLU A 226 9.16 -11.62 -3.22
CA GLU A 226 8.90 -13.06 -3.38
C GLU A 226 9.82 -13.89 -2.48
N GLU A 227 11.12 -13.57 -2.46
CA GLU A 227 12.12 -14.23 -1.63
C GLU A 227 11.79 -14.07 -0.14
N ASP A 228 11.54 -12.84 0.31
CA ASP A 228 11.14 -12.51 1.68
C ASP A 228 9.86 -13.26 2.08
N PHE A 229 8.85 -13.23 1.22
CA PHE A 229 7.56 -13.87 1.47
C PHE A 229 7.68 -15.38 1.56
N ILE A 230 8.39 -16.02 0.63
CA ILE A 230 8.57 -17.48 0.62
C ILE A 230 9.40 -17.92 1.81
N ALA A 231 10.45 -17.19 2.17
CA ALA A 231 11.22 -17.45 3.38
C ALA A 231 10.33 -17.38 4.63
N MET A 232 9.50 -16.35 4.75
CA MET A 232 8.53 -16.23 5.84
C MET A 232 7.56 -17.42 5.88
N LEU A 233 6.98 -17.81 4.74
CA LEU A 233 6.04 -18.93 4.66
C LEU A 233 6.68 -20.26 5.06
N LEU A 234 7.94 -20.50 4.67
CA LEU A 234 8.68 -21.71 5.02
C LEU A 234 8.96 -21.81 6.52
N ARG A 235 9.33 -20.70 7.16
CA ARG A 235 9.52 -20.63 8.62
C ARG A 235 8.20 -20.79 9.38
N SER A 236 7.13 -20.22 8.82
CA SER A 236 5.80 -20.18 9.45
C SER A 236 5.02 -21.48 9.34
N PHE A 237 5.21 -22.21 8.23
CA PHE A 237 4.44 -23.41 7.90
C PHE A 237 5.36 -24.55 7.43
N PRO A 238 6.33 -24.98 8.25
CA PRO A 238 7.30 -25.99 7.87
C PRO A 238 6.61 -27.31 7.49
N GLY A 239 6.96 -27.87 6.33
CA GLY A 239 6.39 -29.13 5.82
C GLY A 239 4.95 -29.04 5.29
N ASN A 240 4.26 -27.90 5.38
CA ASN A 240 2.87 -27.75 4.96
C ASN A 240 2.75 -27.14 3.55
N ALA A 241 2.97 -27.97 2.52
CA ALA A 241 2.89 -27.52 1.13
C ALA A 241 1.52 -26.95 0.77
N ALA A 242 0.43 -27.52 1.30
CA ALA A 242 -0.93 -27.06 0.99
C ALA A 242 -1.14 -25.61 1.45
N LYS A 243 -0.69 -25.28 2.66
CA LYS A 243 -0.81 -23.92 3.22
C LYS A 243 0.09 -22.91 2.50
N ILE A 244 1.33 -23.30 2.17
CA ILE A 244 2.23 -22.44 1.38
C ILE A 244 1.64 -22.19 -0.01
N LYS A 245 1.21 -23.24 -0.73
CA LYS A 245 0.57 -23.11 -2.06
C LYS A 245 -0.72 -22.29 -2.00
N LYS A 246 -1.50 -22.36 -0.91
CA LYS A 246 -2.68 -21.49 -0.69
C LYS A 246 -2.27 -20.02 -0.73
N TYR A 247 -1.27 -19.61 0.06
CA TYR A 247 -0.85 -18.21 0.14
C TYR A 247 -0.20 -17.71 -1.15
N LEU A 248 0.54 -18.56 -1.87
CA LEU A 248 1.04 -18.21 -3.21
C LEU A 248 -0.12 -17.95 -4.20
N LYS A 249 -1.18 -18.75 -4.17
CA LYS A 249 -2.38 -18.50 -4.99
C LYS A 249 -3.07 -17.20 -4.59
N GLN A 250 -3.18 -16.91 -3.30
CA GLN A 250 -3.71 -15.64 -2.81
C GLN A 250 -2.85 -14.45 -3.24
N ALA A 251 -1.53 -14.64 -3.39
CA ALA A 251 -0.60 -13.66 -3.97
C ALA A 251 -0.70 -13.54 -5.51
N GLY A 252 -1.70 -14.18 -6.12
CA GLY A 252 -1.99 -14.11 -7.54
C GLY A 252 -1.19 -15.08 -8.41
N TYR A 253 -0.44 -16.04 -7.83
CA TYR A 253 0.29 -17.03 -8.63
C TYR A 253 -0.64 -18.14 -9.13
N LEU A 254 -0.60 -18.38 -10.44
CA LEU A 254 -1.28 -19.51 -11.05
C LEU A 254 -0.51 -20.81 -10.75
N ASN A 255 -1.19 -21.96 -10.80
CA ASN A 255 -0.55 -23.27 -10.57
C ASN A 255 0.70 -23.48 -11.45
N LYS A 256 0.70 -22.99 -12.68
CA LYS A 256 1.83 -23.06 -13.61
C LYS A 256 3.00 -22.14 -13.26
N GLU A 257 2.75 -21.08 -12.50
CA GLU A 257 3.75 -20.09 -12.09
C GLU A 257 4.42 -20.46 -10.75
N ILE A 258 3.76 -21.29 -9.93
CA ILE A 258 4.29 -21.68 -8.61
C ILE A 258 5.60 -22.48 -8.71
N PRO A 259 5.74 -23.52 -9.56
CA PRO A 259 7.01 -24.23 -9.67
C PRO A 259 8.21 -23.34 -10.04
N PRO A 260 8.18 -22.51 -11.10
CA PRO A 260 9.32 -21.65 -11.43
C PRO A 260 9.57 -20.57 -10.37
N LEU A 261 8.53 -20.08 -9.68
CA LEU A 261 8.68 -19.19 -8.53
C LEU A 261 9.46 -19.86 -7.39
N LEU A 262 9.09 -21.09 -7.03
CA LEU A 262 9.75 -21.86 -5.98
C LEU A 262 11.19 -22.23 -6.37
N ASP A 263 11.41 -22.59 -7.63
CA ASP A 263 12.74 -22.91 -8.15
C ASP A 263 13.69 -21.70 -8.05
N ARG A 264 13.22 -20.46 -8.35
CA ARG A 264 14.05 -19.25 -8.27
C ARG A 264 14.26 -18.68 -6.85
N THR A 265 13.40 -18.99 -5.90
CA THR A 265 13.45 -18.41 -4.54
C THR A 265 13.95 -19.39 -3.48
N ALA A 266 13.33 -20.56 -3.37
CA ALA A 266 13.63 -21.56 -2.34
C ALA A 266 14.53 -22.69 -2.86
N GLY A 267 14.52 -22.91 -4.18
CA GLY A 267 15.21 -24.01 -4.83
C GLY A 267 14.70 -25.39 -4.43
N ARG A 268 15.28 -26.44 -5.02
CA ARG A 268 15.02 -27.84 -4.67
C ARG A 268 16.10 -28.35 -3.73
N THR A 269 15.78 -28.37 -2.44
CA THR A 269 16.65 -28.90 -1.38
C THR A 269 15.89 -29.93 -0.56
N PRO A 270 16.55 -30.76 0.27
CA PRO A 270 15.86 -31.65 1.19
C PRO A 270 14.82 -30.94 2.08
N LYS A 271 15.09 -29.68 2.46
CA LYS A 271 14.18 -28.85 3.27
C LYS A 271 12.96 -28.36 2.51
N THR A 272 13.01 -28.25 1.19
CA THR A 272 11.94 -27.70 0.35
C THR A 272 11.30 -28.75 -0.57
N ALA A 273 11.80 -29.99 -0.57
CA ALA A 273 11.32 -31.09 -1.41
C ALA A 273 9.82 -31.36 -1.29
N PHE A 274 9.23 -31.11 -0.11
CA PHE A 274 7.81 -31.27 0.14
C PHE A 274 6.93 -30.33 -0.72
N LEU A 275 7.46 -29.22 -1.23
CA LEU A 275 6.73 -28.27 -2.07
C LEU A 275 6.48 -28.78 -3.50
N TYR A 276 7.30 -29.73 -3.94
CA TYR A 276 7.29 -30.28 -5.31
C TYR A 276 6.48 -31.59 -5.42
N LYS A 277 5.87 -32.02 -4.30
CA LYS A 277 4.88 -33.10 -4.24
C LYS A 277 3.48 -32.50 -4.40
#